data_AF-A0A2D9RHL6-F1
#
_entry.id   AF-A0A2D9RHL6-F1
#
_cell.length_a   1.000
_cell.length_b   1.000
_cell.length_c   1.000
_cell.angle_alpha   90.00
_cell.angle_beta   90.00
_cell.angle_gamma   90.00
#
_symmetry.space_group_name_H-M   'P 1'
#
loop_
_entity.id
_entity.type
_entity.pdbx_description
1 polymer ?
#
loop_
_entity_poly.entity_id
_entity_poly.type
_entity_poly.pdbx_seq_one_letter_code
_entity_poly.pdbx_strand_id
1 'polypeptide(L)'
;MITWTKLIRMALLYVALPGAILAESAQAQTCPTDARAQIIALEKKVEQRALAARQTPETQFIPNQDELFNQVHALMIACPDNTTVNKKLPFMFFGLSYLAETAMHRAAIADLAYTALMRAKADMQKTIENEQEPDALRKVVADERRALMADLNDFIIPAMFDYGAVSGSGFAAFSNQETPDTCPYADGERFFVFSELEAHGKILQNTLFGMMQSGYVLTEPPLEYRLKALRKACPDHAKQITVDMAVQWTLIALAAHDAPDATLVNGEPQPADLVETASAKARELLENYELMREDPVYLDKTLSMAERALHEGNKMDRTRLANNASQTLDDIASGK
;
A
#
# COMPACT_ATOMS: atom_id res chain seq x y z
N MET A 1 -3.32 8.53 -20.68
CA MET A 1 -4.53 7.71 -20.47
C MET A 1 -4.20 6.24 -20.73
N ILE A 2 -3.91 5.47 -19.68
CA ILE A 2 -3.73 4.02 -19.78
C ILE A 2 -5.13 3.42 -19.60
N THR A 3 -5.66 2.83 -20.67
CA THR A 3 -6.99 2.22 -20.67
C THR A 3 -6.94 0.87 -19.94
N TRP A 4 -7.87 0.70 -18.98
CA TRP A 4 -8.08 -0.49 -18.15
C TRP A 4 -8.19 -1.82 -18.94
N THR A 5 -8.39 -1.76 -20.26
CA THR A 5 -8.48 -2.92 -21.15
C THR A 5 -7.20 -3.72 -21.30
N LYS A 6 -6.02 -3.20 -20.92
CA LYS A 6 -4.76 -3.96 -21.03
C LYS A 6 -4.51 -4.94 -19.88
N LEU A 7 -5.24 -4.86 -18.76
CA LEU A 7 -5.18 -5.86 -17.68
C LEU A 7 -6.07 -7.09 -17.94
N ILE A 8 -6.97 -7.03 -18.94
CA ILE A 8 -8.08 -8.00 -19.11
C ILE A 8 -7.72 -9.21 -20.01
N ARG A 9 -6.51 -9.34 -20.55
CA ARG A 9 -6.19 -10.39 -21.56
C ARG A 9 -5.27 -11.53 -21.14
N MET A 10 -5.03 -11.79 -19.85
CA MET A 10 -4.19 -12.93 -19.41
C MET A 10 -4.86 -13.99 -18.53
N ALA A 11 -6.19 -14.16 -18.56
CA ALA A 11 -6.82 -15.21 -17.74
C ALA A 11 -8.01 -15.91 -18.41
N LEU A 12 -7.76 -16.66 -19.49
CA LEU A 12 -8.68 -17.73 -19.90
C LEU A 12 -7.88 -18.87 -20.54
N LEU A 13 -7.39 -19.79 -19.72
CA LEU A 13 -7.13 -21.17 -20.11
C LEU A 13 -7.38 -22.07 -18.90
N TYR A 14 -8.58 -22.66 -18.90
CA TYR A 14 -8.98 -23.73 -18.00
C TYR A 14 -8.22 -25.01 -18.37
N VAL A 15 -7.50 -25.59 -17.41
CA VAL A 15 -7.26 -27.03 -17.38
C VAL A 15 -7.69 -27.51 -15.99
N ALA A 16 -8.66 -28.42 -15.98
CA ALA A 16 -9.15 -29.10 -14.78
C ALA A 16 -8.19 -30.25 -14.43
N LEU A 17 -7.83 -30.39 -13.16
CA LEU A 17 -7.22 -31.60 -12.59
C LEU A 17 -7.77 -31.84 -11.17
N PRO A 18 -8.13 -33.09 -10.80
CA PRO A 18 -8.72 -33.39 -9.50
C PRO A 18 -7.69 -33.91 -8.49
N GLY A 19 -7.87 -33.50 -7.22
CA GLY A 19 -7.60 -34.32 -6.03
C GLY A 19 -6.31 -34.07 -5.25
N ALA A 20 -6.45 -33.59 -4.01
CA ALA A 20 -6.13 -34.34 -2.77
C ALA A 20 -6.56 -33.54 -1.53
N ILE A 21 -7.28 -34.22 -0.63
CA ILE A 21 -7.77 -33.76 0.68
C ILE A 21 -6.75 -34.16 1.75
N LEU A 22 -6.53 -33.34 2.80
CA LEU A 22 -6.38 -33.69 4.24
C LEU A 22 -6.39 -32.35 5.05
N ALA A 23 -7.44 -32.03 5.83
CA ALA A 23 -7.69 -32.31 7.27
C ALA A 23 -6.77 -31.51 8.23
N GLU A 24 -7.17 -30.83 9.31
CA GLU A 24 -8.47 -30.44 9.90
C GLU A 24 -8.21 -29.42 11.06
N SER A 25 -9.26 -28.70 11.48
CA SER A 25 -9.48 -28.06 12.80
C SER A 25 -9.12 -26.58 13.03
N ALA A 26 -10.15 -25.73 12.93
CA ALA A 26 -10.49 -24.62 13.82
C ALA A 26 -11.87 -24.12 13.39
N GLN A 27 -12.97 -24.58 14.03
CA GLN A 27 -14.39 -24.23 13.71
C GLN A 27 -14.56 -23.64 12.31
N ALA A 28 -14.24 -24.44 11.30
CA ALA A 28 -14.10 -23.94 9.95
C ALA A 28 -15.50 -23.67 9.45
N GLN A 29 -15.84 -22.40 9.30
CA GLN A 29 -16.85 -22.02 8.33
C GLN A 29 -16.31 -22.53 6.99
N THR A 30 -16.73 -23.73 6.59
CA THR A 30 -16.17 -24.42 5.44
C THR A 30 -16.51 -23.62 4.20
N CYS A 31 -15.48 -23.27 3.42
CA CYS A 31 -15.65 -22.56 2.17
C CYS A 31 -16.75 -23.23 1.33
N PRO A 32 -17.77 -22.49 0.87
CA PRO A 32 -18.88 -23.07 0.12
C PRO A 32 -18.40 -23.89 -1.07
N THR A 33 -19.05 -25.02 -1.34
CA THR A 33 -18.67 -25.92 -2.44
C THR A 33 -18.75 -25.24 -3.82
N ASP A 34 -19.58 -24.20 -3.93
CA ASP A 34 -19.78 -23.36 -5.11
C ASP A 34 -19.02 -22.02 -5.03
N ALA A 35 -18.10 -21.82 -4.08
CA ALA A 35 -17.39 -20.56 -3.87
C ALA A 35 -16.71 -20.01 -5.14
N ARG A 36 -16.23 -20.89 -6.03
CA ARG A 36 -15.69 -20.49 -7.34
C ARG A 36 -16.75 -19.87 -8.26
N ALA A 37 -17.96 -20.43 -8.29
CA ALA A 37 -19.05 -19.85 -9.08
C ALA A 37 -19.52 -18.53 -8.46
N GLN A 38 -19.59 -18.49 -7.12
CA GLN A 38 -19.96 -17.27 -6.38
C GLN A 38 -18.96 -16.14 -6.61
N ILE A 39 -17.65 -16.40 -6.53
CA ILE A 39 -16.61 -15.37 -6.69
C ILE A 39 -16.63 -14.75 -8.10
N ILE A 40 -16.83 -15.58 -9.14
CA ILE A 40 -16.93 -15.10 -10.54
C ILE A 40 -18.19 -14.26 -10.72
N ALA A 41 -19.32 -14.68 -10.15
CA ALA A 41 -20.57 -13.94 -10.24
C ALA A 41 -20.49 -12.59 -9.49
N LEU A 42 -19.85 -12.58 -8.32
CA LEU A 42 -19.66 -11.39 -7.50
C LEU A 42 -18.68 -10.41 -8.14
N GLU A 43 -17.55 -10.88 -8.67
CA GLU A 43 -16.58 -10.06 -9.39
C GLU A 43 -17.28 -9.26 -10.50
N LYS A 44 -18.08 -9.94 -11.33
CA LYS A 44 -18.86 -9.29 -12.39
C LYS A 44 -19.85 -8.24 -11.86
N LYS A 45 -20.54 -8.53 -10.75
CA LYS A 45 -21.49 -7.57 -10.15
C LYS A 45 -20.77 -6.33 -9.60
N VAL A 46 -19.61 -6.53 -8.95
CA VAL A 46 -18.78 -5.43 -8.43
C VAL A 46 -18.28 -4.57 -9.58
N GLU A 47 -17.73 -5.18 -10.64
CA GLU A 47 -17.27 -4.45 -11.83
C GLU A 47 -18.38 -3.63 -12.48
N GLN A 48 -19.56 -4.24 -12.67
CA GLN A 48 -20.72 -3.55 -13.25
C GLN A 48 -21.13 -2.35 -12.40
N ARG A 49 -21.16 -2.49 -11.08
CA ARG A 49 -21.53 -1.40 -10.18
C ARG A 49 -20.47 -0.31 -10.13
N ALA A 50 -19.19 -0.67 -10.09
CA ALA A 50 -18.08 0.29 -10.15
C ALA A 50 -18.09 1.08 -11.48
N LEU A 51 -18.41 0.44 -12.60
CA LEU A 51 -18.58 1.11 -13.89
C LEU A 51 -19.80 2.04 -13.92
N ALA A 52 -20.94 1.61 -13.37
CA ALA A 52 -22.15 2.43 -13.29
C ALA A 52 -21.95 3.67 -12.41
N ALA A 53 -21.28 3.53 -11.27
CA ALA A 53 -20.98 4.64 -10.36
C ALA A 53 -20.08 5.73 -11.00
N ARG A 54 -19.22 5.35 -11.97
CA ARG A 54 -18.43 6.32 -12.75
C ARG A 54 -19.28 7.13 -13.74
N GLN A 55 -20.44 6.62 -14.14
CA GLN A 55 -21.32 7.26 -15.13
C GLN A 55 -22.42 8.10 -14.47
N THR A 56 -22.87 7.69 -13.28
CA THR A 56 -23.87 8.37 -12.46
C THR A 56 -23.47 8.22 -10.98
N PRO A 57 -22.89 9.25 -10.36
CA PRO A 57 -22.50 9.22 -8.95
C PRO A 57 -23.74 9.38 -8.05
N GLU A 58 -24.57 8.36 -8.00
CA GLU A 58 -25.70 8.27 -7.06
C GLU A 58 -25.72 6.89 -6.42
N THR A 59 -24.92 6.69 -5.37
CA THR A 59 -25.19 5.65 -4.37
C THR A 59 -24.56 6.01 -3.04
N GLN A 60 -25.39 6.12 -2.00
CA GLN A 60 -24.95 6.05 -0.60
C GLN A 60 -24.42 4.64 -0.33
N PHE A 61 -23.11 4.43 -0.50
CA PHE A 61 -22.46 3.18 -0.12
C PHE A 61 -21.98 3.26 1.32
N ILE A 62 -22.57 2.43 2.18
CA ILE A 62 -22.15 2.24 3.56
C ILE A 62 -21.74 0.77 3.70
N PRO A 63 -20.45 0.47 3.96
CA PRO A 63 -19.88 -0.89 3.88
C PRO A 63 -20.75 -1.97 4.52
N ASN A 64 -21.28 -1.80 5.72
CA ASN A 64 -22.04 -2.86 6.41
C ASN A 64 -23.55 -2.88 6.11
N GLN A 65 -24.05 -1.94 5.33
CA GLN A 65 -25.45 -1.88 4.91
C GLN A 65 -25.62 -2.31 3.45
N ASP A 66 -24.51 -2.53 2.75
CA ASP A 66 -24.50 -2.90 1.35
C ASP A 66 -24.50 -4.43 1.16
N GLU A 67 -25.49 -4.93 0.44
CA GLU A 67 -25.67 -6.37 0.21
C GLU A 67 -24.47 -6.98 -0.54
N LEU A 68 -23.91 -6.25 -1.51
CA LEU A 68 -22.81 -6.74 -2.32
C LEU A 68 -21.51 -6.77 -1.52
N PHE A 69 -21.25 -5.75 -0.70
CA PHE A 69 -20.13 -5.77 0.24
C PHE A 69 -20.24 -6.93 1.23
N ASN A 70 -21.42 -7.13 1.85
CA ASN A 70 -21.63 -8.19 2.82
C ASN A 70 -21.42 -9.58 2.20
N GLN A 71 -21.79 -9.79 0.92
CA GLN A 71 -21.51 -11.04 0.19
C GLN A 71 -20.01 -11.27 -0.04
N VAL A 72 -19.27 -10.23 -0.46
CA VAL A 72 -17.80 -10.32 -0.67
C VAL A 72 -17.08 -10.56 0.66
N HIS A 73 -17.47 -9.84 1.71
CA HIS A 73 -16.91 -9.99 3.04
C HIS A 73 -17.21 -11.37 3.65
N ALA A 74 -18.42 -11.91 3.45
CA ALA A 74 -18.75 -13.26 3.88
C ALA A 74 -17.86 -14.33 3.22
N LEU A 75 -17.50 -14.18 1.94
CA LEU A 75 -16.56 -15.08 1.27
C LEU A 75 -15.14 -14.95 1.82
N MET A 76 -14.68 -13.74 2.15
CA MET A 76 -13.38 -13.53 2.81
C MET A 76 -13.27 -14.26 4.16
N ILE A 77 -14.38 -14.33 4.91
CA ILE A 77 -14.43 -15.03 6.19
C ILE A 77 -14.55 -16.55 5.98
N ALA A 78 -15.42 -17.00 5.08
CA ALA A 78 -15.72 -18.42 4.89
C ALA A 78 -14.64 -19.19 4.10
N CYS A 79 -13.78 -18.50 3.35
CA CYS A 79 -12.80 -19.14 2.47
C CYS A 79 -11.35 -18.70 2.76
N PRO A 80 -10.85 -18.84 4.01
CA PRO A 80 -9.54 -18.31 4.39
C PRO A 80 -8.38 -18.93 3.59
N ASP A 81 -8.47 -20.21 3.23
CA ASP A 81 -7.39 -20.97 2.55
C ASP A 81 -7.69 -21.29 1.08
N ASN A 82 -8.71 -20.67 0.48
CA ASN A 82 -9.07 -20.94 -0.92
C ASN A 82 -8.35 -19.97 -1.86
N THR A 83 -7.23 -20.40 -2.46
CA THR A 83 -6.42 -19.57 -3.37
C THR A 83 -7.23 -18.96 -4.53
N THR A 84 -8.21 -19.68 -5.07
CA THR A 84 -9.05 -19.19 -6.18
C THR A 84 -9.92 -18.01 -5.74
N VAL A 85 -10.43 -18.05 -4.50
CA VAL A 85 -11.19 -16.96 -3.90
C VAL A 85 -10.26 -15.82 -3.47
N ASN A 86 -9.18 -16.15 -2.76
CA ASN A 86 -8.23 -15.20 -2.21
C ASN A 86 -7.62 -14.30 -3.28
N LYS A 87 -7.29 -14.83 -4.46
CA LYS A 87 -6.73 -13.99 -5.54
C LYS A 87 -7.71 -12.96 -6.13
N LYS A 88 -9.02 -13.12 -5.90
CA LYS A 88 -10.07 -12.24 -6.44
C LYS A 88 -10.60 -11.24 -5.42
N LEU A 89 -10.54 -11.58 -4.13
CA LEU A 89 -11.03 -10.73 -3.04
C LEU A 89 -10.44 -9.31 -3.03
N PRO A 90 -9.12 -9.10 -3.21
CA PRO A 90 -8.55 -7.74 -3.20
C PRO A 90 -9.15 -6.85 -4.28
N PHE A 91 -9.32 -7.38 -5.50
CA PHE A 91 -9.91 -6.65 -6.62
C PHE A 91 -11.38 -6.28 -6.39
N MET A 92 -12.16 -7.16 -5.74
CA MET A 92 -13.55 -6.85 -5.43
C MET A 92 -13.67 -5.81 -4.32
N PHE A 93 -12.86 -5.90 -3.26
CA PHE A 93 -12.84 -4.85 -2.25
C PHE A 93 -12.40 -3.51 -2.84
N PHE A 94 -11.40 -3.52 -3.73
CA PHE A 94 -11.01 -2.33 -4.49
C PHE A 94 -12.14 -1.78 -5.39
N GLY A 95 -12.90 -2.64 -6.07
CA GLY A 95 -14.06 -2.20 -6.84
C GLY A 95 -15.14 -1.56 -5.95
N LEU A 96 -15.38 -2.14 -4.77
CA LEU A 96 -16.36 -1.66 -3.80
C LEU A 96 -15.95 -0.34 -3.13
N SER A 97 -14.66 -0.12 -2.90
CA SER A 97 -14.17 1.14 -2.31
C SER A 97 -14.36 2.35 -3.21
N TYR A 98 -14.39 2.19 -4.53
CA TYR A 98 -14.77 3.29 -5.43
C TYR A 98 -16.21 3.74 -5.24
N LEU A 99 -17.05 2.91 -4.64
CA LEU A 99 -18.43 3.26 -4.32
C LEU A 99 -18.52 4.06 -3.02
N ALA A 100 -17.51 3.97 -2.14
CA ALA A 100 -17.53 4.62 -0.84
C ALA A 100 -17.36 6.14 -0.94
N GLU A 101 -18.33 6.85 -0.37
CA GLU A 101 -18.40 8.32 -0.41
C GLU A 101 -17.36 8.96 0.52
N THR A 102 -17.13 8.38 1.69
CA THR A 102 -16.27 8.96 2.74
C THR A 102 -14.88 8.34 2.74
N ALA A 103 -13.87 9.12 3.12
CA ALA A 103 -12.50 8.63 3.31
C ALA A 103 -12.44 7.50 4.35
N MET A 104 -13.25 7.57 5.41
CA MET A 104 -13.36 6.52 6.44
C MET A 104 -13.86 5.19 5.85
N HIS A 105 -14.93 5.21 5.05
CA HIS A 105 -15.42 4.00 4.41
C HIS A 105 -14.42 3.45 3.40
N ARG A 106 -13.77 4.31 2.61
CA ARG A 106 -12.71 3.90 1.68
C ARG A 106 -11.56 3.21 2.40
N ALA A 107 -11.07 3.80 3.49
CA ALA A 107 -9.99 3.22 4.29
C ALA A 107 -10.39 1.90 4.96
N ALA A 108 -11.61 1.78 5.48
CA ALA A 108 -12.12 0.52 6.05
C ALA A 108 -12.20 -0.62 5.01
N ILE A 109 -12.59 -0.32 3.77
CA ILE A 109 -12.61 -1.31 2.69
C ILE A 109 -11.18 -1.63 2.22
N ALA A 110 -10.30 -0.63 2.18
CA ALA A 110 -8.89 -0.82 1.84
C ALA A 110 -8.16 -1.71 2.88
N ASP A 111 -8.56 -1.68 4.15
CA ASP A 111 -8.05 -2.59 5.19
C ASP A 111 -8.38 -4.05 4.87
N LEU A 112 -9.63 -4.31 4.48
CA LEU A 112 -10.07 -5.63 4.03
C LEU A 112 -9.38 -6.06 2.74
N ALA A 113 -9.19 -5.13 1.80
CA ALA A 113 -8.43 -5.37 0.58
C ALA A 113 -6.97 -5.74 0.89
N TYR A 114 -6.32 -5.05 1.82
CA TYR A 114 -4.96 -5.35 2.26
C TYR A 114 -4.87 -6.71 2.94
N THR A 115 -5.81 -7.04 3.81
CA THR A 115 -5.88 -8.36 4.44
C THR A 115 -6.00 -9.47 3.41
N ALA A 116 -6.90 -9.30 2.44
CA ALA A 116 -7.09 -10.25 1.34
C ALA A 116 -5.84 -10.33 0.45
N LEU A 117 -5.17 -9.21 0.21
CA LEU A 117 -3.93 -9.11 -0.57
C LEU A 117 -2.84 -9.96 0.07
N MET A 118 -2.59 -9.79 1.37
CA MET A 118 -1.55 -10.51 2.09
C MET A 118 -1.80 -12.02 2.12
N ARG A 119 -3.06 -12.45 2.25
CA ARG A 119 -3.45 -13.87 2.12
C ARG A 119 -3.19 -14.41 0.72
N ALA A 120 -3.67 -13.71 -0.32
CA ALA A 120 -3.51 -14.11 -1.71
C ALA A 120 -2.03 -14.22 -2.10
N LYS A 121 -1.20 -13.27 -1.63
CA LYS A 121 0.24 -13.27 -1.81
C LYS A 121 0.88 -14.53 -1.23
N ALA A 122 0.58 -14.86 0.03
CA ALA A 122 1.13 -16.04 0.70
C ALA A 122 0.74 -17.34 -0.03
N ASP A 123 -0.50 -17.44 -0.50
CA ASP A 123 -0.96 -18.60 -1.26
C ASP A 123 -0.29 -18.73 -2.63
N MET A 124 -0.19 -17.62 -3.37
CA MET A 124 0.48 -17.62 -4.68
C MET A 124 1.97 -17.96 -4.57
N GLN A 125 2.63 -17.55 -3.48
CA GLN A 125 4.03 -17.88 -3.22
C GLN A 125 4.25 -19.41 -3.16
N LYS A 126 3.35 -20.15 -2.49
CA LYS A 126 3.43 -21.62 -2.41
C LYS A 126 3.44 -22.26 -3.79
N THR A 127 2.64 -21.76 -4.72
CA THR A 127 2.62 -22.27 -6.11
C THR A 127 3.89 -21.90 -6.87
N ILE A 128 4.43 -20.69 -6.68
CA ILE A 128 5.65 -20.22 -7.37
C ILE A 128 6.88 -21.03 -6.95
N GLU A 129 6.99 -21.34 -5.66
CA GLU A 129 8.10 -22.08 -5.05
C GLU A 129 8.00 -23.60 -5.24
N ASN A 130 6.83 -24.13 -5.61
CA ASN A 130 6.66 -25.55 -5.84
C ASN A 130 7.27 -25.98 -7.18
N GLU A 131 8.46 -26.59 -7.15
CA GLU A 131 9.16 -27.12 -8.33
C GLU A 131 8.40 -28.25 -9.06
N GLN A 132 7.38 -28.84 -8.43
CA GLN A 132 6.53 -29.85 -9.06
C GLN A 132 5.46 -29.23 -9.99
N GLU A 133 5.17 -27.93 -9.83
CA GLU A 133 4.21 -27.24 -10.68
C GLU A 133 4.82 -26.92 -12.05
N PRO A 134 4.04 -26.95 -13.14
CA PRO A 134 4.54 -26.58 -14.45
C PRO A 134 5.10 -25.14 -14.47
N ASP A 135 6.27 -24.93 -15.07
CA ASP A 135 6.90 -23.61 -15.18
C ASP A 135 5.99 -22.54 -15.78
N ALA A 136 5.14 -22.92 -16.75
CA ALA A 136 4.14 -22.03 -17.33
C ALA A 136 3.12 -21.54 -16.29
N LEU A 137 2.66 -22.42 -15.40
CA LEU A 137 1.73 -22.07 -14.33
C LEU A 137 2.41 -21.19 -13.28
N ARG A 138 3.62 -21.57 -12.85
CA ARG A 138 4.44 -20.78 -11.91
C ARG A 138 4.66 -19.36 -12.43
N LYS A 139 4.95 -19.19 -13.72
CA LYS A 139 5.12 -17.88 -14.37
C LYS A 139 3.83 -17.06 -14.38
N VAL A 140 2.70 -17.65 -14.76
CA VAL A 140 1.39 -16.95 -14.75
C VAL A 140 1.04 -16.49 -13.33
N VAL A 141 1.23 -17.34 -12.33
CA VAL A 141 0.96 -16.98 -10.92
C VAL A 141 1.92 -15.90 -10.44
N ALA A 142 3.20 -15.93 -10.83
CA ALA A 142 4.14 -14.86 -10.52
C ALA A 142 3.73 -13.52 -11.14
N ASP A 143 3.25 -13.51 -12.39
CA ASP A 143 2.76 -12.30 -13.05
C ASP A 143 1.46 -11.78 -12.40
N GLU A 144 0.51 -12.65 -12.06
CA GLU A 144 -0.70 -12.29 -11.30
C GLU A 144 -0.35 -11.69 -9.94
N ARG A 145 0.62 -12.29 -9.24
CA ARG A 145 1.10 -11.81 -7.95
C ARG A 145 1.76 -10.43 -8.04
N ARG A 146 2.58 -10.16 -9.05
CA ARG A 146 3.17 -8.82 -9.27
C ARG A 146 2.12 -7.76 -9.58
N ALA A 147 1.12 -8.09 -10.40
CA ALA A 147 0.02 -7.19 -10.69
C ALA A 147 -0.75 -6.84 -9.40
N LEU A 148 -1.02 -7.86 -8.58
CA LEU A 148 -1.71 -7.69 -7.30
C LEU A 148 -0.92 -6.80 -6.32
N MET A 149 0.41 -6.94 -6.27
CA MET A 149 1.25 -6.07 -5.43
C MET A 149 1.33 -4.62 -5.94
N ALA A 150 1.09 -4.36 -7.23
CA ALA A 150 1.02 -2.99 -7.76
C ALA A 150 -0.21 -2.24 -7.23
N ASP A 151 -1.34 -2.94 -7.06
CA ASP A 151 -2.59 -2.34 -6.57
C ASP A 151 -2.49 -1.83 -5.12
N LEU A 152 -1.53 -2.34 -4.32
CA LEU A 152 -1.20 -1.79 -2.99
C LEU A 152 -0.90 -0.29 -3.08
N ASN A 153 -0.09 0.10 -4.07
CA ASN A 153 0.40 1.47 -4.25
C ASN A 153 -0.64 2.36 -4.93
N ASP A 154 -1.42 1.80 -5.85
CA ASP A 154 -2.40 2.56 -6.64
C ASP A 154 -3.71 2.81 -5.89
N PHE A 155 -3.97 2.07 -4.79
CA PHE A 155 -5.24 2.15 -4.09
C PHE A 155 -5.16 2.14 -2.56
N ILE A 156 -4.55 1.11 -1.96
CA ILE A 156 -4.61 0.90 -0.50
C ILE A 156 -3.89 2.05 0.22
N ILE A 157 -2.66 2.36 -0.20
CA ILE A 157 -1.88 3.45 0.40
C ILE A 157 -2.62 4.79 0.25
N PRO A 158 -3.08 5.22 -0.94
CA PRO A 158 -3.87 6.44 -1.09
C PRO A 158 -5.09 6.51 -0.16
N ALA A 159 -5.89 5.45 -0.09
CA ALA A 159 -7.11 5.44 0.70
C ALA A 159 -6.83 5.59 2.21
N MET A 160 -5.79 4.93 2.70
CA MET A 160 -5.35 5.03 4.10
C MET A 160 -4.74 6.39 4.40
N PHE A 161 -3.98 6.93 3.46
CA PHE A 161 -3.34 8.24 3.59
C PHE A 161 -4.37 9.36 3.68
N ASP A 162 -5.37 9.37 2.79
CA ASP A 162 -6.46 10.35 2.78
C ASP A 162 -7.23 10.35 4.12
N TYR A 163 -7.50 9.15 4.67
CA TYR A 163 -8.15 9.07 5.97
C TYR A 163 -7.26 9.59 7.10
N GLY A 164 -5.98 9.21 7.13
CA GLY A 164 -5.05 9.67 8.17
C GLY A 164 -4.85 11.19 8.13
N ALA A 165 -4.80 11.78 6.94
CA ALA A 165 -4.70 13.23 6.75
C ALA A 165 -5.91 14.00 7.34
N VAL A 166 -7.11 13.43 7.23
CA VAL A 166 -8.35 14.06 7.72
C VAL A 166 -8.60 13.78 9.20
N SER A 167 -8.26 12.58 9.67
CA SER A 167 -8.59 12.12 11.03
C SER A 167 -7.47 12.34 12.05
N GLY A 168 -6.23 12.58 11.61
CA GLY A 168 -5.05 12.59 12.48
C GLY A 168 -4.79 11.22 13.15
N SER A 169 -5.34 10.14 12.59
CA SER A 169 -5.23 8.79 13.14
C SER A 169 -4.83 7.80 12.05
N GLY A 170 -3.86 6.94 12.35
CA GLY A 170 -3.53 5.80 11.49
C GLY A 170 -4.64 4.74 11.46
N PHE A 171 -4.77 4.03 10.34
CA PHE A 171 -5.62 2.83 10.25
C PHE A 171 -4.83 1.59 10.71
N ALA A 172 -5.52 0.69 11.42
CA ALA A 172 -4.94 -0.52 12.01
C ALA A 172 -4.45 -1.57 11.00
N ALA A 173 -4.77 -1.40 9.71
CA ALA A 173 -4.47 -2.33 8.63
C ALA A 173 -3.01 -2.76 8.58
N PHE A 174 -2.10 -1.79 8.69
CA PHE A 174 -0.66 -2.03 8.64
C PHE A 174 -0.07 -2.37 10.02
N SER A 175 -0.74 -2.00 11.13
CA SER A 175 -0.19 -2.22 12.48
C SER A 175 -0.42 -3.64 12.99
N ASN A 176 -1.48 -4.32 12.54
CA ASN A 176 -1.93 -5.57 13.12
C ASN A 176 -1.52 -6.82 12.31
N GLN A 177 -1.13 -6.67 11.04
CA GLN A 177 -0.89 -7.79 10.13
C GLN A 177 0.55 -7.96 9.69
N GLU A 178 1.40 -6.96 9.93
CA GLU A 178 2.81 -7.08 9.66
C GLU A 178 3.47 -7.73 10.85
N THR A 179 3.76 -9.03 10.70
CA THR A 179 4.58 -9.75 11.68
C THR A 179 5.84 -8.93 11.94
N PRO A 180 6.19 -8.64 13.20
CA PRO A 180 7.15 -7.60 13.54
C PRO A 180 8.57 -7.79 12.98
N ASP A 181 8.89 -8.96 12.40
CA ASP A 181 10.25 -9.40 12.12
C ASP A 181 10.46 -10.00 10.71
N THR A 182 9.51 -9.86 9.77
CA THR A 182 9.69 -10.35 8.38
C THR A 182 9.19 -9.37 7.35
N CYS A 183 10.05 -9.03 6.39
CA CYS A 183 9.72 -8.10 5.31
C CYS A 183 8.49 -8.61 4.54
N PRO A 184 7.45 -7.78 4.33
CA PRO A 184 6.24 -8.20 3.63
C PRO A 184 6.48 -8.48 2.15
N TYR A 185 7.68 -8.23 1.62
CA TYR A 185 8.09 -8.53 0.25
C TYR A 185 9.05 -9.73 0.23
N ALA A 186 8.82 -10.67 -0.69
CA ALA A 186 9.74 -11.78 -0.89
C ALA A 186 11.07 -11.28 -1.47
N ASP A 187 12.15 -12.06 -1.34
CA ASP A 187 13.50 -11.62 -1.73
C ASP A 187 13.61 -11.13 -3.18
N GLY A 188 13.01 -11.83 -4.13
CA GLY A 188 12.96 -11.45 -5.55
C GLY A 188 12.03 -10.26 -5.88
N GLU A 189 11.44 -9.63 -4.87
CA GLU A 189 10.40 -8.61 -5.00
C GLU A 189 10.62 -7.40 -4.12
N ARG A 190 11.74 -7.36 -3.41
CA ARG A 190 12.05 -6.25 -2.52
C ARG A 190 12.14 -4.91 -3.24
N PHE A 191 12.25 -4.90 -4.57
CA PHE A 191 12.10 -3.69 -5.38
C PHE A 191 10.75 -2.98 -5.19
N PHE A 192 9.68 -3.69 -4.82
CA PHE A 192 8.39 -3.07 -4.52
C PHE A 192 8.42 -2.17 -3.27
N VAL A 193 9.41 -2.33 -2.38
CA VAL A 193 9.64 -1.38 -1.29
C VAL A 193 9.86 0.02 -1.85
N PHE A 194 10.66 0.16 -2.91
CA PHE A 194 10.89 1.48 -3.52
C PHE A 194 9.63 2.05 -4.15
N SER A 195 8.81 1.22 -4.79
CA SER A 195 7.52 1.65 -5.34
C SER A 195 6.55 2.13 -4.26
N GLU A 196 6.51 1.45 -3.10
CA GLU A 196 5.74 1.90 -1.94
C GLU A 196 6.26 3.25 -1.40
N LEU A 197 7.58 3.41 -1.28
CA LEU A 197 8.19 4.66 -0.85
C LEU A 197 7.88 5.84 -1.80
N GLU A 198 7.98 5.61 -3.11
CA GLU A 198 7.58 6.60 -4.12
C GLU A 198 6.10 6.96 -4.03
N ALA A 199 5.23 5.97 -3.80
CA ALA A 199 3.80 6.21 -3.60
C ALA A 199 3.55 7.08 -2.37
N HIS A 200 4.15 6.76 -1.22
CA HIS A 200 4.05 7.58 -0.01
C HIS A 200 4.49 9.03 -0.24
N GLY A 201 5.64 9.23 -0.89
CA GLY A 201 6.15 10.58 -1.19
C GLY A 201 5.22 11.36 -2.11
N LYS A 202 4.76 10.75 -3.20
CA LYS A 202 3.85 11.38 -4.18
C LYS A 202 2.50 11.72 -3.57
N ILE A 203 1.93 10.80 -2.77
CA ILE A 203 0.62 11.00 -2.14
C ILE A 203 0.73 12.12 -1.11
N LEU A 204 1.76 12.13 -0.25
CA LEU A 204 1.97 13.23 0.70
C LEU A 204 2.05 14.58 0.00
N GLN A 205 2.83 14.69 -1.08
CA GLN A 205 2.95 15.95 -1.82
C GLN A 205 1.59 16.43 -2.35
N ASN A 206 0.80 15.52 -2.94
CA ASN A 206 -0.53 15.86 -3.45
C ASN A 206 -1.48 16.28 -2.32
N THR A 207 -1.45 15.56 -1.19
CA THR A 207 -2.28 15.87 -0.02
C THR A 207 -1.88 17.21 0.60
N LEU A 208 -0.59 17.46 0.81
CA LEU A 208 -0.09 18.74 1.34
C LEU A 208 -0.52 19.90 0.44
N PHE A 209 -0.33 19.77 -0.87
CA PHE A 209 -0.75 20.80 -1.83
C PHE A 209 -2.26 21.07 -1.76
N GLY A 210 -3.08 20.02 -1.77
CA GLY A 210 -4.54 20.16 -1.67
C GLY A 210 -5.00 20.76 -0.32
N MET A 211 -4.34 20.41 0.78
CA MET A 211 -4.63 20.94 2.10
C MET A 211 -4.22 22.40 2.22
N MET A 212 -3.03 22.78 1.78
CA MET A 212 -2.57 24.17 1.77
C MET A 212 -3.50 25.06 0.95
N GLN A 213 -3.94 24.60 -0.24
CA GLN A 213 -4.94 25.33 -1.04
C GLN A 213 -6.28 25.53 -0.33
N SER A 214 -6.59 24.65 0.62
CA SER A 214 -7.80 24.70 1.43
C SER A 214 -7.60 25.43 2.77
N GLY A 215 -6.41 25.98 3.03
CA GLY A 215 -6.07 26.68 4.28
C GLY A 215 -5.73 25.75 5.45
N TYR A 216 -5.38 24.49 5.18
CA TYR A 216 -5.05 23.49 6.19
C TYR A 216 -3.58 23.03 6.16
N VAL A 217 -3.07 22.58 7.30
CA VAL A 217 -1.75 21.92 7.44
C VAL A 217 -1.88 20.50 7.97
N LEU A 218 -0.85 19.69 7.73
CA LEU A 218 -0.62 18.42 8.41
C LEU A 218 0.42 18.60 9.51
N THR A 219 0.24 17.94 10.64
CA THR A 219 1.20 17.97 11.76
C THR A 219 2.17 16.79 11.75
N GLU A 220 1.82 15.72 11.05
CA GLU A 220 2.61 14.50 10.91
C GLU A 220 2.29 13.77 9.59
N PRO A 221 3.19 12.92 9.07
CA PRO A 221 2.90 12.13 7.89
C PRO A 221 1.85 11.03 8.22
N PRO A 222 0.68 11.00 7.55
CA PRO A 222 -0.45 10.12 7.88
C PRO A 222 -0.14 8.62 7.99
N LEU A 223 0.86 8.11 7.25
CA LEU A 223 1.26 6.72 7.25
C LEU A 223 2.71 6.50 7.70
N GLU A 224 3.25 7.39 8.54
CA GLU A 224 4.61 7.24 9.07
C GLU A 224 4.79 5.90 9.81
N TYR A 225 3.76 5.44 10.54
CA TYR A 225 3.80 4.17 11.28
C TYR A 225 4.03 2.96 10.36
N ARG A 226 3.50 2.98 9.13
CA ARG A 226 3.73 1.95 8.11
C ARG A 226 5.19 1.93 7.68
N LEU A 227 5.78 3.11 7.46
CA LEU A 227 7.21 3.21 7.11
C LEU A 227 8.10 2.79 8.27
N LYS A 228 7.73 3.09 9.51
CA LYS A 228 8.42 2.60 10.72
C LYS A 228 8.35 1.06 10.81
N ALA A 229 7.18 0.46 10.56
CA ALA A 229 7.01 -0.99 10.53
C ALA A 229 7.84 -1.63 9.40
N LEU A 230 7.77 -1.09 8.19
CA LEU A 230 8.52 -1.56 7.04
C LEU A 230 10.03 -1.44 7.26
N ARG A 231 10.50 -0.34 7.87
CA ARG A 231 11.91 -0.14 8.24
C ARG A 231 12.41 -1.21 9.22
N LYS A 232 11.56 -1.64 10.16
CA LYS A 232 11.88 -2.73 11.09
C LYS A 232 11.89 -4.09 10.40
N ALA A 233 10.87 -4.37 9.59
CA ALA A 233 10.66 -5.67 8.97
C ALA A 233 11.60 -5.93 7.77
N CYS A 234 12.02 -4.88 7.05
CA CYS A 234 12.93 -4.92 5.91
C CYS A 234 14.27 -4.23 6.27
N PRO A 235 15.11 -4.84 7.11
CA PRO A 235 16.34 -4.21 7.63
C PRO A 235 17.30 -3.81 6.51
N ASP A 236 17.30 -4.56 5.42
CA ASP A 236 18.11 -4.28 4.23
C ASP A 236 17.75 -2.90 3.65
N HIS A 237 16.46 -2.57 3.51
CA HIS A 237 16.03 -1.28 2.98
C HIS A 237 15.85 -0.18 4.04
N ALA A 238 16.22 -0.44 5.30
CA ALA A 238 15.97 0.48 6.39
C ALA A 238 16.62 1.87 6.16
N LYS A 239 17.78 1.90 5.49
CA LYS A 239 18.48 3.15 5.18
C LYS A 239 17.68 4.03 4.21
N GLN A 240 17.14 3.45 3.14
CA GLN A 240 16.35 4.18 2.13
C GLN A 240 15.00 4.61 2.70
N ILE A 241 14.33 3.75 3.48
CA ILE A 241 13.09 4.10 4.18
C ILE A 241 13.30 5.29 5.13
N THR A 242 14.46 5.36 5.79
CA THR A 242 14.81 6.50 6.67
C THR A 242 14.90 7.82 5.90
N VAL A 243 15.47 7.80 4.69
CA VAL A 243 15.51 8.99 3.81
C VAL A 243 14.10 9.43 3.43
N ASP A 244 13.23 8.50 3.02
CA ASP A 244 11.85 8.82 2.67
C ASP A 244 11.06 9.41 3.83
N MET A 245 11.23 8.86 5.03
CA MET A 245 10.63 9.43 6.24
C MET A 245 11.15 10.85 6.48
N ALA A 246 12.46 11.10 6.31
CA ALA A 246 13.03 12.44 6.46
C ALA A 246 12.42 13.43 5.45
N VAL A 247 12.35 13.04 4.18
CA VAL A 247 11.75 13.86 3.12
C VAL A 247 10.30 14.22 3.44
N GLN A 248 9.52 13.28 3.99
CA GLN A 248 8.12 13.55 4.36
C GLN A 248 8.02 14.59 5.48
N TRP A 249 8.87 14.50 6.50
CA TRP A 249 8.92 15.51 7.56
C TRP A 249 9.42 16.87 7.05
N THR A 250 10.39 16.89 6.14
CA THR A 250 10.82 18.14 5.47
C THR A 250 9.69 18.81 4.70
N LEU A 251 8.87 18.03 3.98
CA LEU A 251 7.72 18.57 3.24
C LEU A 251 6.66 19.18 4.17
N ILE A 252 6.43 18.57 5.33
CA ILE A 252 5.53 19.14 6.36
C ILE A 252 6.11 20.44 6.92
N ALA A 253 7.41 20.45 7.25
CA ALA A 253 8.07 21.66 7.74
C ALA A 253 7.98 22.82 6.73
N LEU A 254 8.21 22.53 5.45
CA LEU A 254 8.09 23.49 4.36
C LEU A 254 6.65 24.01 4.21
N ALA A 255 5.66 23.11 4.20
CA ALA A 255 4.25 23.49 4.08
C ALA A 255 3.78 24.38 5.25
N ALA A 256 4.20 24.07 6.48
CA ALA A 256 3.91 24.87 7.66
C ALA A 256 4.63 26.24 7.63
N HIS A 257 5.85 26.29 7.11
CA HIS A 257 6.61 27.53 6.92
C HIS A 257 5.95 28.45 5.89
N ASP A 258 5.49 27.90 4.76
CA ASP A 258 4.87 28.65 3.67
C ASP A 258 3.44 29.12 4.02
N ALA A 259 2.79 28.51 5.00
CA ALA A 259 1.42 28.82 5.41
C ALA A 259 1.30 29.04 6.93
N PRO A 260 1.87 30.11 7.50
CA PRO A 260 1.92 30.35 8.94
C PRO A 260 0.54 30.54 9.60
N ASP A 261 -0.48 30.93 8.83
CA ASP A 261 -1.85 31.17 9.32
C ASP A 261 -2.80 29.98 9.07
N ALA A 262 -2.30 28.89 8.50
CA ALA A 262 -3.14 27.73 8.19
C ALA A 262 -3.56 26.97 9.47
N THR A 263 -4.69 26.29 9.36
CA THR A 263 -5.34 25.61 10.49
C THR A 263 -5.23 24.09 10.35
N LEU A 264 -5.51 23.38 11.43
CA LEU A 264 -5.75 21.94 11.37
C LEU A 264 -7.14 21.69 10.78
N VAL A 265 -7.40 20.46 10.31
CA VAL A 265 -8.70 20.07 9.72
C VAL A 265 -9.86 20.24 10.71
N ASN A 266 -9.58 20.16 12.02
CA ASN A 266 -10.57 20.42 13.08
C ASN A 266 -10.81 21.91 13.38
N GLY A 267 -10.13 22.82 12.67
CA GLY A 267 -10.23 24.27 12.81
C GLY A 267 -9.32 24.89 13.88
N GLU A 268 -8.54 24.10 14.60
CA GLU A 268 -7.55 24.61 15.54
C GLU A 268 -6.38 25.29 14.79
N PRO A 269 -5.74 26.32 15.37
CA PRO A 269 -4.54 26.90 14.77
C PRO A 269 -3.43 25.85 14.71
N GLN A 270 -2.55 25.95 13.72
CA GLN A 270 -1.38 25.07 13.71
C GLN A 270 -0.51 25.30 14.97
N PRO A 271 0.18 24.26 15.47
CA PRO A 271 1.10 24.41 16.59
C PRO A 271 2.19 25.44 16.28
N ALA A 272 2.47 26.33 17.22
CA ALA A 272 3.46 27.41 17.04
C ALA A 272 4.89 26.89 16.80
N ASP A 273 5.18 25.67 17.23
CA ASP A 273 6.45 24.96 17.11
C ASP A 273 6.44 23.90 15.99
N LEU A 274 5.42 23.88 15.11
CA LEU A 274 5.30 22.84 14.08
C LEU A 274 6.51 22.83 13.14
N VAL A 275 6.93 23.99 12.65
CA VAL A 275 8.10 24.10 11.75
C VAL A 275 9.36 23.59 12.42
N GLU A 276 9.60 23.98 13.68
CA GLU A 276 10.76 23.54 14.46
C GLU A 276 10.72 22.02 14.71
N THR A 277 9.59 21.51 15.16
CA THR A 277 9.40 20.09 15.49
C THR A 277 9.53 19.20 14.25
N ALA A 278 8.90 19.58 13.13
CA ALA A 278 9.00 18.83 11.88
C ALA A 278 10.43 18.87 11.31
N SER A 279 11.09 20.03 11.37
CA SER A 279 12.49 20.18 10.95
C SER A 279 13.43 19.34 11.81
N ALA A 280 13.24 19.33 13.14
CA ALA A 280 14.04 18.53 14.06
C ALA A 280 13.88 17.03 13.79
N LYS A 281 12.65 16.53 13.59
CA LYS A 281 12.43 15.12 13.19
C LYS A 281 13.12 14.78 11.88
N ALA A 282 13.02 15.65 10.88
CA ALA A 282 13.67 15.42 9.59
C ALA A 282 15.21 15.34 9.73
N ARG A 283 15.81 16.26 10.52
CA ARG A 283 17.26 16.26 10.80
C ARG A 283 17.69 15.00 11.56
N GLU A 284 16.96 14.61 12.60
CA GLU A 284 17.23 13.36 13.35
C GLU A 284 17.24 12.13 12.41
N LEU A 285 16.31 12.06 11.46
CA LEU A 285 16.26 10.97 10.49
C LEU A 285 17.44 11.03 9.50
N LEU A 286 17.85 12.21 9.05
CA LEU A 286 19.01 12.39 8.16
C LEU A 286 20.32 12.03 8.87
N GLU A 287 20.51 12.46 10.12
CA GLU A 287 21.65 12.07 10.95
C GLU A 287 21.69 10.54 11.15
N ASN A 288 20.54 9.92 11.47
CA ASN A 288 20.44 8.47 11.56
C ASN A 288 20.80 7.79 10.23
N TYR A 289 20.34 8.31 9.10
CA TYR A 289 20.67 7.80 7.76
C TYR A 289 22.19 7.78 7.50
N GLU A 290 22.91 8.82 7.90
CA GLU A 290 24.37 8.90 7.72
C GLU A 290 25.12 7.83 8.52
N LEU A 291 24.61 7.49 9.71
CA LEU A 291 25.18 6.47 10.60
C LEU A 291 24.82 5.04 10.20
N MET A 292 23.81 4.85 9.33
CA MET A 292 23.37 3.53 8.89
C MET A 292 24.33 2.92 7.86
N ARG A 293 24.64 1.64 8.04
CA ARG A 293 25.43 0.84 7.07
C ARG A 293 24.71 0.79 5.73
N GLU A 294 25.49 0.64 4.66
CA GLU A 294 24.91 0.35 3.35
C GLU A 294 24.19 -1.00 3.38
N ASP A 295 23.11 -1.09 2.61
CA ASP A 295 22.20 -2.23 2.56
C ASP A 295 22.97 -3.51 2.09
N PRO A 296 22.90 -4.63 2.85
CA PRO A 296 23.59 -5.90 2.52
C PRO A 296 23.21 -6.49 1.17
N VAL A 297 21.99 -6.26 0.66
CA VAL A 297 21.53 -6.76 -0.64
C VAL A 297 22.39 -6.22 -1.78
N TYR A 298 23.02 -5.05 -1.59
CA TYR A 298 23.95 -4.46 -2.56
C TYR A 298 25.27 -5.23 -2.70
N LEU A 299 25.56 -6.17 -1.79
CA LEU A 299 26.73 -7.04 -1.87
C LEU A 299 26.41 -8.41 -2.49
N ASP A 300 25.14 -8.67 -2.81
CA ASP A 300 24.72 -9.95 -3.37
C ASP A 300 25.02 -10.03 -4.88
N LYS A 301 25.97 -10.89 -5.23
CA LYS A 301 26.40 -11.15 -6.61
C LYS A 301 25.38 -11.99 -7.41
N THR A 302 24.35 -12.53 -6.75
CA THR A 302 23.32 -13.37 -7.39
C THR A 302 22.27 -12.57 -8.16
N LEU A 303 22.15 -11.26 -7.92
CA LEU A 303 21.25 -10.37 -8.66
C LEU A 303 21.67 -10.24 -10.14
N SER A 304 20.70 -10.17 -11.05
CA SER A 304 20.96 -9.89 -12.46
C SER A 304 21.52 -8.47 -12.65
N MET A 305 22.13 -8.22 -13.81
CA MET A 305 22.67 -6.89 -14.13
C MET A 305 21.60 -5.79 -14.17
N ALA A 306 20.40 -6.12 -14.66
CA ALA A 306 19.30 -5.17 -14.73
C ALA A 306 18.77 -4.79 -13.33
N GLU A 307 18.66 -5.77 -12.43
CA GLU A 307 18.30 -5.53 -11.03
C GLU A 307 19.35 -4.66 -10.33
N ARG A 308 20.64 -4.99 -10.50
CA ARG A 308 21.73 -4.17 -9.95
C ARG A 308 21.70 -2.71 -10.45
N ALA A 309 21.48 -2.49 -11.75
CA ALA A 309 21.38 -1.14 -12.30
C ALA A 309 20.18 -0.36 -11.75
N LEU A 310 19.03 -1.01 -11.57
CA LEU A 310 17.85 -0.41 -10.93
C LEU A 310 18.15 -0.03 -9.46
N HIS A 311 18.80 -0.92 -8.72
CA HIS A 311 19.17 -0.67 -7.32
C HIS A 311 20.20 0.47 -7.16
N GLU A 312 21.20 0.55 -8.03
CA GLU A 312 22.19 1.64 -8.05
C GLU A 312 21.53 2.99 -8.40
N GLY A 313 20.61 3.00 -9.37
CA GLY A 313 19.81 4.18 -9.70
C GLY A 313 19.04 4.72 -8.50
N ASN A 314 18.30 3.84 -7.82
CA ASN A 314 17.52 4.19 -6.63
C ASN A 314 18.41 4.74 -5.50
N LYS A 315 19.63 4.23 -5.31
CA LYS A 315 20.57 4.75 -4.31
C LYS A 315 20.99 6.18 -4.63
N MET A 316 21.38 6.46 -5.87
CA MET A 316 21.77 7.81 -6.29
C MET A 316 20.61 8.80 -6.11
N ASP A 317 19.40 8.38 -6.46
CA ASP A 317 18.22 9.20 -6.28
C ASP A 317 17.91 9.51 -4.81
N ARG A 318 18.07 8.53 -3.91
CA ARG A 318 17.84 8.74 -2.47
C ARG A 318 18.92 9.60 -1.81
N THR A 319 20.19 9.46 -2.19
CA THR A 319 21.24 10.40 -1.74
C THR A 319 20.93 11.82 -2.20
N ARG A 320 20.48 12.00 -3.44
CA ARG A 320 20.04 13.31 -3.95
C ARG A 320 18.85 13.86 -3.16
N LEU A 321 17.87 13.01 -2.85
CA LEU A 321 16.71 13.40 -2.03
C LEU A 321 17.11 13.81 -0.61
N ALA A 322 18.03 13.06 0.04
CA ALA A 322 18.56 13.42 1.35
C ALA A 322 19.26 14.78 1.32
N ASN A 323 20.13 15.02 0.33
CA ASN A 323 20.81 16.31 0.17
C ASN A 323 19.84 17.47 -0.09
N ASN A 324 18.82 17.25 -0.92
CA ASN A 324 17.78 18.24 -1.17
C ASN A 324 16.99 18.54 0.10
N ALA A 325 16.64 17.51 0.88
CA ALA A 325 15.95 17.68 2.15
C ALA A 325 16.79 18.49 3.15
N SER A 326 18.08 18.17 3.30
CA SER A 326 19.01 18.96 4.12
C SER A 326 19.07 20.42 3.69
N GLN A 327 19.20 20.68 2.38
CA GLN A 327 19.23 22.04 1.83
C GLN A 327 17.93 22.80 2.14
N THR A 328 16.77 22.18 1.92
CA THR A 328 15.47 22.80 2.25
C THR A 328 15.35 23.13 3.74
N LEU A 329 15.82 22.24 4.62
CA LEU A 329 15.80 22.49 6.07
C LEU A 329 16.74 23.64 6.47
N ASP A 330 17.86 23.83 5.77
CA ASP A 330 18.78 24.95 5.98
C ASP A 330 18.18 26.26 5.45
N ASP A 331 17.46 26.21 4.32
CA ASP A 331 16.75 27.36 3.76
C ASP A 331 15.65 27.84 4.72
N ILE A 332 14.81 26.92 5.24
CA ILE A 332 13.80 27.19 6.28
C ILE A 332 14.44 27.85 7.51
N ALA A 333 15.55 27.29 8.02
CA ALA A 333 16.23 27.82 9.20
C ALA A 333 16.84 29.22 8.95
N SER A 334 17.20 29.52 7.71
CA SER A 334 17.75 30.81 7.31
C SER A 334 16.70 31.85 6.91
N GLY A 335 15.42 31.47 6.81
CA GLY A 335 14.33 32.34 6.37
C GLY A 335 14.40 32.74 4.90
N LYS A 336 14.97 31.89 4.05
CA LYS A 336 15.06 32.06 2.59
C LYS A 336 13.95 31.29 1.90
#